data_AF-A0A1A9D4G3-F1
#
_entry.id   AF-A0A1A9D4G3-F1
#
_cell.length_a   1.000
_cell.length_b   1.000
_cell.length_c   1.000
_cell.angle_alpha   90.00
_cell.angle_beta   90.00
_cell.angle_gamma   90.00
#
_symmetry.space_group_name_H-M   'P 1'
#
loop_
_entity.id
_entity.type
_entity.pdbx_description
1 polymer ?
#
loop_
_entity_poly.entity_id
_entity_poly.type
_entity_poly.pdbx_seq_one_letter_code
_entity_poly.pdbx_strand_id
1 'polypeptide(L)'
;MRRPTQHHNTPTIQSAWVHPYAGVPALGVFYNDGGDPPAGGAPSPQDPPKPGPPAQRTFTQDDLTALAAKEKAQGERAGARAALEKVAADLGFSNLDDAKAFIEEGRKAKEARLSEQEKKERDLADREARADAREKAAAERERIANRRAILVGLGATGVDLEDAVALLRVPDDADDTTITEAAEALKGRRGELFGAARTAADPSAQTPQLPPAPSGAPAGGPPARQTPTGKPGDRGREMARLRGHKPAA
;
A
#
# COMPACT_ATOMS: atom_id res chain seq x y z
N MET A 1 46.11 -9.69 -31.82
CA MET A 1 45.38 -8.68 -31.03
C MET A 1 46.35 -7.58 -30.63
N ARG A 2 46.33 -6.43 -31.31
CA ARG A 2 47.23 -5.29 -31.06
C ARG A 2 46.47 -4.23 -30.24
N ARG A 3 47.07 -3.73 -29.15
CA ARG A 3 46.51 -2.65 -28.32
C ARG A 3 46.72 -1.29 -29.00
N PRO A 4 45.77 -0.35 -28.95
CA PRO A 4 46.00 1.02 -29.40
C PRO A 4 46.77 1.82 -28.35
N THR A 5 47.85 2.46 -28.78
CA THR A 5 48.63 3.48 -28.06
C THR A 5 47.81 4.76 -27.93
N GLN A 6 47.60 5.24 -26.69
CA GLN A 6 47.05 6.58 -26.43
C GLN A 6 48.17 7.60 -26.51
N HIS A 7 48.07 8.53 -27.47
CA HIS A 7 48.92 9.71 -27.55
C HIS A 7 48.41 10.76 -26.54
N HIS A 8 49.27 11.16 -25.61
CA HIS A 8 49.01 12.30 -24.74
C HIS A 8 49.25 13.59 -25.53
N ASN A 9 48.19 14.37 -25.73
CA ASN A 9 48.26 15.70 -26.32
C ASN A 9 48.26 16.71 -25.16
N THR A 10 49.43 17.23 -24.81
CA THR A 10 49.58 18.34 -23.85
C THR A 10 49.50 19.67 -24.60
N PRO A 11 48.45 20.49 -24.40
CA PRO A 11 48.51 21.87 -24.84
C PRO A 11 49.40 22.68 -23.87
N THR A 12 50.56 23.09 -24.35
CA THR A 12 51.36 24.19 -23.81
C THR A 12 50.55 25.48 -23.91
N ILE A 13 49.92 25.88 -22.80
CA ILE A 13 49.36 27.23 -22.67
C ILE A 13 50.54 28.18 -22.49
N GLN A 14 50.83 28.94 -23.54
CA GLN A 14 51.80 30.02 -23.53
C GLN A 14 51.31 31.12 -22.56
N SER A 15 52.09 31.36 -21.52
CA SER A 15 51.99 32.54 -20.67
C SER A 15 52.34 33.79 -21.47
N ALA A 16 51.32 34.46 -22.03
CA ALA A 16 51.45 35.77 -22.65
C ALA A 16 50.50 36.77 -21.95
N TRP A 17 50.78 37.08 -20.69
CA TRP A 17 50.30 38.34 -20.09
C TRP A 17 51.33 39.43 -20.40
N VAL A 18 51.12 40.02 -21.57
CA VAL A 18 51.74 41.27 -22.01
C VAL A 18 51.44 42.34 -20.97
N HIS A 19 52.48 42.82 -20.29
CA HIS A 19 52.42 44.02 -19.46
C HIS A 19 52.63 45.23 -20.37
N PRO A 20 51.62 46.08 -20.66
CA PRO A 20 51.93 47.43 -21.10
C PRO A 20 52.36 48.21 -19.84
N TYR A 21 53.41 49.02 -19.96
CA TYR A 21 54.05 49.82 -18.90
C TYR A 21 55.21 49.15 -18.15
N ALA A 22 56.27 48.82 -18.90
CA ALA A 22 57.61 49.10 -18.45
C ALA A 22 58.15 50.33 -19.22
N GLY A 23 58.44 51.41 -18.49
CA GLY A 23 59.41 52.42 -18.91
C GLY A 23 58.86 53.81 -19.24
N VAL A 24 58.81 54.71 -18.24
CA VAL A 24 59.48 56.02 -18.38
C VAL A 24 60.13 56.39 -17.02
N PRO A 25 61.47 56.44 -16.93
CA PRO A 25 62.19 57.14 -15.87
C PRO A 25 61.99 58.65 -16.02
N ALA A 26 60.78 59.13 -15.69
CA ALA A 26 60.40 60.54 -15.67
C ALA A 26 59.96 61.00 -14.27
N LEU A 27 60.57 60.44 -13.22
CA LEU A 27 60.70 61.13 -11.94
C LEU A 27 61.82 62.18 -12.09
N GLY A 28 61.55 63.19 -12.93
CA GLY A 28 62.31 64.41 -12.98
C GLY A 28 62.09 65.16 -11.69
N VAL A 29 63.10 65.11 -10.82
CA VAL A 29 63.29 66.02 -9.69
C VAL A 29 63.31 67.44 -10.25
N PHE A 30 62.21 68.18 -10.11
CA PHE A 30 62.21 69.61 -10.40
C PHE A 30 63.03 70.31 -9.32
N TYR A 31 64.28 70.62 -9.65
CA TYR A 31 65.04 71.65 -8.97
C TYR A 31 64.34 72.99 -9.18
N ASN A 32 64.03 73.63 -8.06
CA ASN A 32 63.53 74.98 -7.98
C ASN A 32 64.71 75.92 -8.30
N ASP A 33 64.84 76.33 -9.57
CA ASP A 33 65.83 77.33 -9.98
C ASP A 33 65.19 78.71 -9.92
N GLY A 34 65.65 79.51 -8.96
CA GLY A 34 65.22 80.89 -8.75
C GLY A 34 65.85 81.80 -9.79
N GLY A 35 65.06 82.26 -10.74
CA GLY A 35 65.42 83.32 -11.69
C GLY A 35 64.27 84.31 -11.86
N ASP A 36 64.59 85.60 -11.71
CA ASP A 36 63.67 86.75 -11.72
C ASP A 36 62.72 86.81 -12.95
N PRO A 37 61.49 87.34 -12.78
CA PRO A 37 60.52 87.44 -13.87
C PRO A 37 60.78 88.67 -14.76
N PRO A 38 60.73 88.58 -16.10
CA PRO A 38 60.63 89.77 -16.93
C PRO A 38 59.19 90.32 -16.89
N ALA A 39 59.11 91.63 -16.68
CA ALA A 39 57.89 92.40 -16.62
C ALA A 39 57.20 92.57 -17.99
N GLY A 40 55.86 92.59 -17.97
CA GLY A 40 55.04 93.33 -18.93
C GLY A 40 54.59 92.59 -20.18
N GLY A 41 53.45 91.90 -20.11
CA GLY A 41 52.64 91.50 -21.26
C GLY A 41 51.15 91.57 -20.92
N ALA A 42 50.41 92.44 -21.59
CA ALA A 42 48.96 92.59 -21.43
C ALA A 42 48.22 91.30 -21.89
N PRO A 43 47.05 90.96 -21.29
CA PRO A 43 46.39 89.68 -21.53
C PRO A 43 45.75 89.61 -22.92
N SER A 44 46.05 88.54 -23.67
CA SER A 44 45.39 88.21 -24.94
C SER A 44 44.15 87.33 -24.67
N PRO A 45 42.96 87.58 -25.25
CA PRO A 45 41.69 86.96 -24.81
C PRO A 45 41.40 85.54 -25.33
N GLN A 46 42.40 84.68 -25.58
CA GLN A 46 42.17 83.39 -26.29
C GLN A 46 43.01 82.20 -25.80
N ASP A 47 43.12 81.98 -24.49
CA ASP A 47 43.60 80.71 -23.94
C ASP A 47 42.43 79.81 -23.47
N PRO A 48 42.34 78.54 -23.89
CA PRO A 48 41.36 77.58 -23.37
C PRO A 48 41.65 77.28 -21.88
N PRO A 49 40.61 77.12 -21.03
CA PRO A 49 40.80 76.94 -19.60
C PRO A 49 41.60 75.67 -19.30
N LYS A 50 42.66 75.80 -18.48
CA LYS A 50 43.44 74.67 -17.94
C LYS A 50 42.49 73.63 -17.31
N PRO A 51 42.68 72.31 -17.56
CA PRO A 51 41.90 71.26 -16.90
C PRO A 51 42.03 71.39 -15.38
N GLY A 52 40.89 71.50 -14.69
CA GLY A 52 40.85 71.55 -13.23
C GLY A 52 41.42 70.27 -12.60
N PRO A 53 41.91 70.35 -11.35
CA PRO A 53 42.41 69.17 -10.63
C PRO A 53 41.33 68.07 -10.56
N PRO A 54 41.72 66.78 -10.57
CA PRO A 54 40.76 65.68 -10.58
C PRO A 54 39.81 65.81 -9.39
N ALA A 55 38.51 65.62 -9.63
CA ALA A 55 37.47 65.72 -8.62
C ALA A 55 37.86 64.89 -7.38
N GLN A 56 38.07 65.59 -6.25
CA GLN A 56 38.35 64.93 -4.99
C GLN A 56 37.11 64.10 -4.63
N ARG A 57 37.26 62.77 -4.62
CA ARG A 57 36.21 61.87 -4.16
C ARG A 57 36.01 62.10 -2.67
N THR A 58 34.95 62.83 -2.32
CA THR A 58 34.53 63.02 -0.93
C THR A 58 33.70 61.82 -0.52
N PHE A 59 34.19 61.04 0.45
CA PHE A 59 33.41 59.98 1.07
C PHE A 59 32.51 60.58 2.14
N THR A 60 31.24 60.19 2.16
CA THR A 60 30.33 60.58 3.23
C THR A 60 30.45 59.61 4.42
N GLN A 61 30.01 60.04 5.60
CA GLN A 61 29.97 59.17 6.79
C GLN A 61 29.09 57.93 6.56
N ASP A 62 28.02 58.07 5.78
CA ASP A 62 27.14 56.97 5.41
C ASP A 62 27.85 55.96 4.49
N ASP A 63 28.71 56.42 3.58
CA ASP A 63 29.54 55.53 2.75
C ASP A 63 30.53 54.73 3.60
N LEU A 64 31.13 55.37 4.62
CA LEU A 64 32.08 54.72 5.53
C LEU A 64 31.39 53.67 6.42
N THR A 65 30.20 53.97 6.94
CA THR A 65 29.42 53.00 7.74
C THR A 65 28.95 51.82 6.88
N ALA A 66 28.55 52.06 5.63
CA ALA A 66 28.19 51.00 4.69
C ALA A 66 29.40 50.11 4.31
N LEU A 67 30.59 50.71 4.14
CA LEU A 67 31.83 49.96 3.90
C LEU A 67 32.22 49.10 5.11
N ALA A 68 32.18 49.67 6.31
CA ALA A 68 32.48 48.94 7.55
C ALA A 68 31.52 47.75 7.76
N ALA A 69 30.22 47.94 7.47
CA ALA A 69 29.24 46.85 7.54
C ALA A 69 29.52 45.74 6.51
N LYS A 70 29.91 46.11 5.28
CA LYS A 70 30.29 45.15 4.23
C LYS A 70 31.56 44.38 4.59
N GLU A 71 32.57 45.06 5.11
CA GLU A 71 33.83 44.45 5.54
C GLU A 71 33.61 43.50 6.73
N LYS A 72 32.81 43.90 7.73
CA LYS A 72 32.41 43.03 8.84
C LYS A 72 31.68 41.78 8.33
N ALA A 73 30.70 41.95 7.45
CA ALA A 73 29.96 40.83 6.88
C ALA A 73 30.87 39.90 6.04
N GLN A 74 31.87 40.47 5.34
CA GLN A 74 32.86 39.68 4.60
C GLN A 74 33.80 38.92 5.55
N GLY A 75 34.25 39.55 6.63
CA GLY A 75 35.06 38.92 7.68
C GLY A 75 34.32 37.79 8.39
N GLU A 76 33.05 37.99 8.76
CA GLU A 76 32.21 36.95 9.37
C GLU A 76 32.00 35.77 8.41
N ARG A 77 31.74 36.03 7.13
CA ARG A 77 31.61 34.97 6.11
C ARG A 77 32.92 34.23 5.88
N ALA A 78 34.04 34.93 5.84
CA ALA A 78 35.36 34.32 5.67
C ALA A 78 35.73 33.47 6.90
N GLY A 79 35.49 33.97 8.11
CA GLY A 79 35.70 33.23 9.36
C GLY A 79 34.83 31.98 9.46
N ALA A 80 33.54 32.08 9.11
CA ALA A 80 32.64 30.94 9.07
C ALA A 80 33.08 29.89 8.04
N ARG A 81 33.53 30.30 6.85
CA ARG A 81 34.07 29.38 5.84
C ARG A 81 35.33 28.67 6.32
N ALA A 82 36.28 29.41 6.90
CA ALA A 82 37.50 28.83 7.44
C ALA A 82 37.24 27.85 8.60
N ALA A 83 36.26 28.15 9.47
CA ALA A 83 35.84 27.23 10.52
C ALA A 83 35.22 25.94 9.95
N LEU A 84 34.36 26.08 8.93
CA LEU A 84 33.74 24.93 8.26
C LEU A 84 34.76 24.08 7.48
N GLU A 85 35.76 24.69 6.84
CA GLU A 85 36.85 23.97 6.18
C GLU A 85 37.73 23.22 7.18
N LYS A 86 38.01 23.79 8.36
CA LYS A 86 38.72 23.08 9.44
C LYS A 86 37.93 21.87 9.93
N VAL A 87 36.63 22.04 10.19
CA VAL A 87 35.76 20.94 10.61
C VAL A 87 35.68 19.87 9.51
N ALA A 88 35.58 20.26 8.24
CA ALA A 88 35.60 19.33 7.12
C ALA A 88 36.92 18.54 7.07
N ALA A 89 38.06 19.21 7.24
CA ALA A 89 39.37 18.57 7.29
C ALA A 89 39.53 17.63 8.50
N ASP A 90 39.06 18.02 9.69
CA ASP A 90 39.07 17.18 10.90
C ASP A 90 38.22 15.92 10.73
N LEU A 91 37.12 16.02 9.96
CA LEU A 91 36.27 14.90 9.58
C LEU A 91 36.83 14.08 8.39
N GLY A 92 38.00 14.46 7.86
CA GLY A 92 38.70 13.75 6.79
C GLY A 92 38.25 14.12 5.37
N PHE A 93 37.49 15.20 5.17
CA PHE A 93 37.10 15.68 3.86
C PHE A 93 38.14 16.63 3.27
N SER A 94 38.39 16.49 1.96
CA SER A 94 39.34 17.30 1.18
C SER A 94 38.93 18.76 1.05
N ASN A 95 37.62 19.04 1.01
CA ASN A 95 37.07 20.38 0.90
C ASN A 95 35.65 20.41 1.49
N LEU A 96 35.10 21.61 1.65
CA LEU A 96 33.75 21.82 2.21
C LEU A 96 32.62 21.30 1.28
N ASP A 97 32.86 21.24 -0.02
CA ASP A 97 31.84 20.85 -0.99
C ASP A 97 31.65 19.32 -1.02
N ASP A 98 32.73 18.55 -0.85
CA ASP A 98 32.71 17.09 -0.67
C ASP A 98 31.93 16.71 0.60
N ALA A 99 32.14 17.46 1.69
CA ALA A 99 31.41 17.25 2.94
C ALA A 99 29.91 17.51 2.79
N LYS A 100 29.52 18.56 2.05
CA LYS A 100 28.10 18.84 1.75
C LYS A 100 27.49 17.74 0.87
N ALA A 101 28.19 17.34 -0.19
CA ALA A 101 27.74 16.29 -1.08
C ALA A 101 27.51 14.97 -0.34
N PHE A 102 28.43 14.58 0.55
CA PHE A 102 28.29 13.39 1.38
C PHE A 102 27.10 13.45 2.33
N ILE A 103 26.85 14.61 2.96
CA ILE A 103 25.68 14.80 3.84
C ILE A 103 24.37 14.70 3.03
N GLU A 104 24.32 15.30 1.84
CA GLU A 104 23.16 15.23 0.97
C GLU A 104 22.90 13.79 0.47
N GLU A 105 23.95 13.07 0.08
CA GLU A 105 23.86 11.66 -0.30
C GLU A 105 23.42 10.79 0.88
N GLY A 106 23.97 11.01 2.07
CA GLY A 106 23.56 10.33 3.30
C GLY A 106 22.10 10.60 3.68
N ARG A 107 21.61 11.83 3.48
CA ARG A 107 20.18 12.16 3.66
C ARG A 107 19.31 11.42 2.66
N LYS A 108 19.65 11.48 1.36
CA LYS A 108 18.93 10.75 0.30
C LYS A 108 18.91 9.24 0.55
N ALA A 109 20.03 8.66 0.97
CA ALA A 109 20.13 7.24 1.30
C ALA A 109 19.28 6.88 2.53
N LYS A 110 19.23 7.75 3.55
CA LYS A 110 18.39 7.55 4.74
C LYS A 110 16.91 7.64 4.39
N GLU A 111 16.51 8.64 3.60
CA GLU A 111 15.15 8.80 3.11
C GLU A 111 14.74 7.61 2.24
N ALA A 112 15.61 7.15 1.34
CA ALA A 112 15.38 5.95 0.54
C ALA A 112 15.21 4.71 1.43
N ARG A 113 16.06 4.51 2.44
CA ARG A 113 15.95 3.39 3.39
C ARG A 113 14.66 3.42 4.19
N LEU A 114 14.25 4.59 4.68
CA LEU A 114 12.96 4.77 5.35
C LEU A 114 11.82 4.39 4.40
N SER A 115 11.86 4.87 3.15
CA SER A 115 10.83 4.54 2.16
C SER A 115 10.78 3.05 1.80
N GLU A 116 11.91 2.34 1.82
CA GLU A 116 11.96 0.89 1.61
C GLU A 116 11.46 0.12 2.83
N GLN A 117 11.74 0.60 4.04
CA GLN A 117 11.21 0.03 5.28
C GLN A 117 9.70 0.17 5.34
N GLU A 118 9.16 1.36 5.07
CA GLU A 118 7.71 1.61 5.01
C GLU A 118 7.01 0.71 3.98
N LYS A 119 7.62 0.50 2.81
CA LYS A 119 7.11 -0.44 1.80
C LYS A 119 7.09 -1.88 2.32
N LYS A 120 8.15 -2.33 2.99
CA LYS A 120 8.21 -3.68 3.57
C LYS A 120 7.20 -3.86 4.69
N GLU A 121 7.03 -2.87 5.55
CA GLU A 121 6.04 -2.90 6.62
C GLU A 121 4.62 -2.97 6.06
N ARG A 122 4.32 -2.17 5.03
CA ARG A 122 3.04 -2.24 4.32
C ARG A 122 2.82 -3.61 3.67
N ASP A 123 3.83 -4.15 3.00
CA ASP A 123 3.72 -5.47 2.36
C ASP A 123 3.52 -6.59 3.39
N LEU A 124 4.13 -6.50 4.57
CA LEU A 124 3.92 -7.43 5.68
C LEU A 124 2.51 -7.30 6.25
N ALA A 125 2.06 -6.07 6.54
CA ALA A 125 0.70 -5.81 7.02
C ALA A 125 -0.37 -6.29 6.02
N ASP A 126 -0.15 -6.09 4.71
CA ASP A 126 -1.05 -6.58 3.67
C ASP A 126 -1.06 -8.11 3.59
N ARG A 127 0.07 -8.78 3.85
CA ARG A 127 0.14 -10.25 3.90
C ARG A 127 -0.56 -10.82 5.14
N GLU A 128 -0.35 -10.20 6.29
CA GLU A 128 -1.01 -10.57 7.55
C GLU A 128 -2.53 -10.38 7.42
N ALA A 129 -2.99 -9.22 6.95
CA ALA A 129 -4.41 -8.97 6.73
C ALA A 129 -5.05 -9.98 5.76
N ARG A 130 -4.33 -10.38 4.70
CA ARG A 130 -4.80 -11.43 3.78
C ARG A 130 -4.83 -12.82 4.41
N ALA A 131 -3.87 -13.14 5.28
CA ALA A 131 -3.85 -14.40 6.01
C ALA A 131 -5.01 -14.45 7.01
N ASP A 132 -5.19 -13.40 7.82
CA ASP A 132 -6.29 -13.26 8.77
C ASP A 132 -7.66 -13.35 8.09
N ALA A 133 -7.82 -12.70 6.93
CA ALA A 133 -9.07 -12.77 6.16
C ALA A 133 -9.36 -14.20 5.67
N ARG A 134 -8.33 -14.95 5.24
CA ARG A 134 -8.48 -16.35 4.82
C ARG A 134 -8.83 -17.24 6.00
N GLU A 135 -8.20 -17.05 7.16
CA GLU A 135 -8.47 -17.82 8.37
C GLU A 135 -9.89 -17.55 8.87
N LYS A 136 -10.32 -16.28 8.94
CA LYS A 136 -11.69 -15.92 9.32
C LYS A 136 -12.72 -16.54 8.37
N ALA A 137 -12.47 -16.48 7.07
CA ALA A 137 -13.36 -17.10 6.08
C ALA A 137 -13.39 -18.63 6.19
N ALA A 138 -12.26 -19.28 6.52
CA ALA A 138 -12.21 -20.72 6.76
C ALA A 138 -12.98 -21.10 8.04
N ALA A 139 -12.74 -20.38 9.14
CA ALA A 139 -13.43 -20.58 10.41
C ALA A 139 -14.95 -20.38 10.28
N GLU A 140 -15.40 -19.37 9.52
CA GLU A 140 -16.82 -19.17 9.22
C GLU A 140 -17.43 -20.35 8.45
N ARG A 141 -16.72 -20.85 7.43
CA ARG A 141 -17.18 -22.02 6.66
C ARG A 141 -17.27 -23.28 7.52
N GLU A 142 -16.29 -23.51 8.39
CA GLU A 142 -16.29 -24.62 9.34
C GLU A 142 -17.45 -24.53 10.32
N ARG A 143 -17.68 -23.34 10.90
CA ARG A 143 -18.83 -23.10 11.80
C ARG A 143 -20.17 -23.36 11.11
N ILE A 144 -20.33 -22.89 9.87
CA ILE A 144 -21.55 -23.12 9.09
C ILE A 144 -21.71 -24.62 8.79
N ALA A 145 -20.62 -25.30 8.42
CA ALA A 145 -20.63 -26.73 8.14
C ALA A 145 -21.00 -27.56 9.39
N ASN A 146 -20.44 -27.24 10.56
CA ASN A 146 -20.75 -27.91 11.82
C ASN A 146 -22.22 -27.74 12.20
N ARG A 147 -22.75 -26.50 12.14
CA ARG A 147 -24.18 -26.22 12.38
C ARG A 147 -25.08 -27.03 11.45
N ARG A 148 -24.75 -27.08 10.16
CA ARG A 148 -25.50 -27.86 9.16
C ARG A 148 -25.39 -29.37 9.42
N ALA A 149 -24.22 -29.88 9.79
CA ALA A 149 -24.01 -31.30 10.08
C ALA A 149 -24.87 -31.77 11.25
N ILE A 150 -24.96 -30.98 12.33
CA ILE A 150 -25.83 -31.29 13.48
C ILE A 150 -27.31 -31.33 13.07
N LEU A 151 -27.78 -30.32 12.31
CA LEU A 151 -29.16 -30.27 11.83
C LEU A 151 -29.52 -31.42 10.89
N VAL A 152 -28.62 -31.80 9.99
CA VAL A 152 -28.78 -32.97 9.12
C VAL A 152 -28.83 -34.25 9.96
N GLY A 153 -27.95 -34.38 10.96
CA GLY A 153 -27.96 -35.51 11.90
C GLY A 153 -29.29 -35.66 12.65
N LEU A 154 -29.99 -34.55 12.89
CA LEU A 154 -31.32 -34.54 13.52
C LEU A 154 -32.48 -34.79 12.55
N GLY A 155 -32.22 -34.84 11.24
CA GLY A 155 -33.18 -35.17 10.18
C GLY A 155 -33.59 -34.01 9.28
N ALA A 156 -33.01 -32.81 9.42
CA ALA A 156 -33.31 -31.69 8.53
C ALA A 156 -32.65 -31.88 7.16
N THR A 157 -33.40 -31.70 6.07
CA THR A 157 -32.89 -31.93 4.71
C THR A 157 -33.44 -30.90 3.72
N GLY A 158 -32.75 -30.69 2.59
CA GLY A 158 -33.24 -29.83 1.51
C GLY A 158 -33.58 -28.41 1.95
N VAL A 159 -34.79 -27.94 1.61
CA VAL A 159 -35.29 -26.60 1.97
C VAL A 159 -35.48 -26.47 3.49
N ASP A 160 -35.95 -27.53 4.14
CA ASP A 160 -36.18 -27.54 5.59
C ASP A 160 -34.87 -27.39 6.38
N LEU A 161 -33.73 -27.81 5.81
CA LEU A 161 -32.41 -27.56 6.40
C LEU A 161 -32.06 -26.08 6.38
N GLU A 162 -32.28 -25.37 5.27
CA GLU A 162 -31.99 -23.94 5.18
C GLU A 162 -32.91 -23.15 6.13
N ASP A 163 -34.18 -23.53 6.20
CA ASP A 163 -35.13 -22.95 7.15
C ASP A 163 -34.74 -23.24 8.60
N ALA A 164 -34.29 -24.46 8.91
CA ALA A 164 -33.79 -24.80 10.24
C ALA A 164 -32.53 -24.00 10.61
N VAL A 165 -31.60 -23.79 9.66
CA VAL A 165 -30.41 -22.94 9.87
C VAL A 165 -30.84 -21.49 10.15
N ALA A 166 -31.78 -20.94 9.38
CA ALA A 166 -32.27 -19.58 9.56
C ALA A 166 -33.01 -19.36 10.90
N LEU A 167 -33.62 -20.41 11.45
CA LEU A 167 -34.40 -20.36 12.69
C LEU A 167 -33.60 -20.74 13.94
N LEU A 168 -32.37 -21.25 13.78
CA LEU A 168 -31.50 -21.65 14.87
C LEU A 168 -31.01 -20.40 15.61
N ARG A 169 -31.38 -20.29 16.89
CA ARG A 169 -31.02 -19.14 17.74
C ARG A 169 -29.87 -19.52 18.66
N VAL A 170 -28.65 -19.32 18.17
CA VAL A 170 -27.42 -19.67 18.89
C VAL A 170 -26.36 -18.61 18.59
N PRO A 171 -25.54 -18.20 19.58
CA PRO A 171 -24.37 -17.35 19.34
C PRO A 171 -23.43 -17.92 18.29
N ASP A 172 -22.66 -17.07 17.61
CA ASP A 172 -21.74 -17.53 16.57
C ASP A 172 -20.53 -18.30 17.10
N ASP A 173 -20.21 -18.15 18.37
CA ASP A 173 -19.13 -18.80 19.12
C ASP A 173 -19.61 -19.95 20.01
N ALA A 174 -20.87 -20.38 19.87
CA ALA A 174 -21.40 -21.48 20.66
C ALA A 174 -20.72 -22.82 20.33
N ASP A 175 -20.53 -23.64 21.35
CA ASP A 175 -19.99 -24.98 21.21
C ASP A 175 -21.00 -25.98 20.64
N ASP A 176 -20.49 -27.14 20.21
CA ASP A 176 -21.29 -28.20 19.57
C ASP A 176 -22.44 -28.68 20.48
N THR A 177 -22.23 -28.69 21.80
CA THR A 177 -23.26 -29.02 22.79
C THR A 177 -24.40 -28.02 22.79
N THR A 178 -24.10 -26.72 22.85
CA THR A 178 -25.10 -25.66 22.82
C THR A 178 -25.87 -25.64 21.50
N ILE A 179 -25.17 -25.88 20.37
CA ILE A 179 -25.81 -25.99 19.05
C ILE A 179 -26.78 -27.18 19.02
N THR A 180 -26.37 -28.32 19.58
CA THR A 180 -27.19 -29.54 19.64
C THR A 180 -28.45 -29.32 20.49
N GLU A 181 -28.31 -28.77 21.69
CA GLU A 181 -29.43 -28.47 22.58
C GLU A 181 -30.44 -27.50 21.93
N ALA A 182 -29.94 -26.45 21.28
CA ALA A 182 -30.78 -25.49 20.58
C ALA A 182 -31.50 -26.11 19.37
N ALA A 183 -30.82 -27.01 18.65
CA ALA A 183 -31.40 -27.74 17.53
C ALA A 183 -32.46 -28.75 17.99
N GLU A 184 -32.26 -29.44 19.10
CA GLU A 184 -33.27 -30.29 19.74
C GLU A 184 -34.48 -29.48 20.22
N ALA A 185 -34.24 -28.33 20.84
CA ALA A 185 -35.33 -27.41 21.22
C ALA A 185 -36.10 -26.88 19.99
N LEU A 186 -35.41 -26.65 18.87
CA LEU A 186 -36.05 -26.27 17.61
C LEU A 186 -36.89 -27.43 17.06
N LYS A 187 -36.37 -28.67 17.08
CA LYS A 187 -37.09 -29.87 16.69
C LYS A 187 -38.36 -30.09 17.52
N GLY A 188 -38.29 -29.85 18.83
CA GLY A 188 -39.47 -29.90 19.71
C GLY A 188 -40.56 -28.87 19.34
N ARG A 189 -40.17 -27.67 18.89
CA ARG A 189 -41.11 -26.62 18.45
C ARG A 189 -41.60 -26.79 17.01
N ARG A 190 -40.77 -27.37 16.13
CA ARG A 190 -40.98 -27.43 14.68
C ARG A 190 -40.49 -28.76 14.12
N GLY A 191 -41.12 -29.85 14.54
CA GLY A 191 -40.76 -31.21 14.11
C GLY A 191 -40.82 -31.43 12.59
N GLU A 192 -41.69 -30.67 11.90
CA GLU A 192 -41.84 -30.67 10.44
C GLU A 192 -40.51 -30.47 9.71
N LEU A 193 -39.65 -29.60 10.24
CA LEU A 193 -38.35 -29.27 9.63
C LEU A 193 -37.34 -30.42 9.70
N PHE A 194 -37.61 -31.44 10.50
CA PHE A 194 -36.72 -32.58 10.77
C PHE A 194 -37.29 -33.90 10.28
N GLY A 195 -38.25 -33.85 9.34
CA GLY A 195 -38.88 -35.04 8.78
C GLY A 195 -39.80 -35.79 9.75
N ALA A 196 -40.12 -35.21 10.92
CA ALA A 196 -41.23 -35.72 11.71
C ALA A 196 -42.51 -35.38 10.93
N ALA A 197 -43.10 -36.41 10.31
CA ALA A 197 -44.37 -36.27 9.61
C ALA A 197 -45.35 -35.48 10.48
N ARG A 198 -46.00 -34.45 9.93
CA ARG A 198 -47.21 -33.76 10.44
C ARG A 198 -48.01 -34.68 11.36
N THR A 199 -47.63 -34.71 12.63
CA THR A 199 -48.22 -35.61 13.62
C THR A 199 -49.11 -34.74 14.46
N ALA A 200 -50.37 -34.70 14.02
CA ALA A 200 -51.53 -34.59 14.89
C ALA A 200 -51.66 -33.34 15.76
N ALA A 201 -51.52 -32.14 15.17
CA ALA A 201 -52.05 -30.91 15.78
C ALA A 201 -52.89 -30.04 14.85
N ASP A 202 -53.20 -30.51 13.64
CA ASP A 202 -54.11 -29.84 12.71
C ASP A 202 -55.19 -30.86 12.24
N PRO A 203 -56.46 -30.74 12.66
CA PRO A 203 -57.53 -31.64 12.22
C PRO A 203 -57.87 -31.51 10.72
N SER A 204 -57.21 -30.63 9.96
CA SER A 204 -57.51 -30.39 8.55
C SER A 204 -56.67 -31.21 7.56
N ALA A 205 -55.62 -31.91 8.00
CA ALA A 205 -54.84 -32.81 7.13
C ALA A 205 -55.43 -34.23 7.13
N GLN A 206 -56.72 -34.34 6.83
CA GLN A 206 -57.32 -35.62 6.45
C GLN A 206 -56.78 -36.01 5.07
N THR A 207 -56.21 -37.20 4.98
CA THR A 207 -56.22 -37.96 3.74
C THR A 207 -57.60 -37.84 3.09
N PRO A 208 -57.74 -37.59 1.78
CA PRO A 208 -59.06 -37.55 1.16
C PRO A 208 -59.63 -38.96 1.13
N GLN A 209 -60.25 -39.39 2.24
CA GLN A 209 -61.29 -40.39 2.19
C GLN A 209 -62.44 -39.74 1.43
N LEU A 210 -62.51 -40.04 0.13
CA LEU A 210 -63.71 -39.74 -0.64
C LEU A 210 -64.91 -40.35 0.10
N PRO A 211 -66.02 -39.61 0.23
CA PRO A 211 -67.22 -40.13 0.87
C PRO A 211 -67.69 -41.38 0.11
N PRO A 212 -68.23 -42.40 0.81
CA PRO A 212 -68.84 -43.54 0.13
C PRO A 212 -69.94 -43.00 -0.79
N ALA A 213 -69.79 -43.26 -2.10
CA ALA A 213 -70.75 -42.83 -3.09
C ALA A 213 -72.14 -43.40 -2.74
N PRO A 214 -73.23 -42.62 -2.91
CA PRO A 214 -74.58 -43.11 -2.67
C PRO A 214 -74.85 -44.30 -3.59
N SER A 215 -75.16 -45.44 -2.99
CA SER A 215 -75.40 -46.72 -3.66
C SER A 215 -76.64 -46.65 -4.55
N GLY A 216 -76.43 -46.40 -5.84
CA GLY A 216 -77.45 -46.48 -6.87
C GLY A 216 -76.90 -47.14 -8.12
N ALA A 217 -76.74 -48.47 -8.11
CA ALA A 217 -76.47 -49.27 -9.31
C ALA A 217 -76.88 -50.75 -9.07
N PRO A 218 -77.36 -51.46 -10.11
CA PRO A 218 -78.18 -52.66 -9.99
C PRO A 218 -77.39 -53.90 -9.54
N ALA A 219 -78.11 -54.85 -8.95
CA ALA A 219 -77.62 -56.13 -8.47
C ALA A 219 -76.77 -56.88 -9.51
N GLY A 220 -75.46 -56.95 -9.28
CA GLY A 220 -74.53 -57.68 -10.15
C GLY A 220 -73.07 -57.23 -10.02
N GLY A 221 -72.53 -57.15 -8.80
CA GLY A 221 -71.10 -56.88 -8.62
C GLY A 221 -70.25 -58.11 -8.98
N PRO A 222 -69.06 -57.95 -9.60
CA PRO A 222 -68.15 -59.07 -9.87
C PRO A 222 -67.73 -59.76 -8.56
N PRO A 223 -67.48 -61.09 -8.55
CA PRO A 223 -67.20 -61.82 -7.33
C PRO A 223 -65.99 -61.22 -6.60
N ALA A 224 -66.12 -61.08 -5.28
CA ALA A 224 -65.06 -60.60 -4.41
C ALA A 224 -63.78 -61.39 -4.67
N ARG A 225 -62.70 -60.68 -5.00
CA ARG A 225 -61.38 -61.28 -5.23
C ARG A 225 -60.91 -61.84 -3.89
N GLN A 226 -60.94 -63.16 -3.75
CA GLN A 226 -60.47 -63.86 -2.56
C GLN A 226 -59.00 -63.47 -2.30
N THR A 227 -58.74 -62.95 -1.11
CA THR A 227 -57.39 -62.77 -0.58
C THR A 227 -56.72 -64.13 -0.48
N PRO A 228 -55.51 -64.32 -1.04
CA PRO A 228 -54.84 -65.61 -0.99
C PRO A 228 -54.53 -65.98 0.47
N THR A 229 -55.14 -67.05 0.96
CA THR A 229 -54.77 -67.68 2.23
C THR A 229 -53.46 -68.45 2.02
N GLY A 230 -52.34 -67.89 2.47
CA GLY A 230 -51.02 -68.50 2.38
C GLY A 230 -49.90 -67.46 2.51
N LYS A 231 -48.67 -67.90 2.79
CA LYS A 231 -47.53 -66.99 2.85
C LYS A 231 -47.24 -66.45 1.45
N PRO A 232 -46.81 -65.18 1.29
CA PRO A 232 -46.45 -64.64 -0.01
C PRO A 232 -45.45 -65.56 -0.74
N GLY A 233 -45.82 -66.01 -1.94
CA GLY A 233 -44.98 -66.88 -2.78
C GLY A 233 -45.30 -68.37 -2.78
N ASP A 234 -46.21 -68.87 -1.93
CA ASP A 234 -46.57 -70.29 -1.88
C ASP A 234 -47.27 -70.76 -3.17
N ARG A 235 -48.20 -69.96 -3.68
CA ARG A 235 -48.90 -70.23 -4.94
C ARG A 235 -47.95 -70.31 -6.14
N GLY A 236 -46.88 -69.51 -6.13
CA GLY A 236 -45.83 -69.53 -7.16
C GLY A 236 -44.95 -70.78 -7.07
N ARG A 237 -44.63 -71.24 -5.85
CA ARG A 237 -43.90 -72.49 -5.63
C ARG A 237 -44.69 -73.72 -6.06
N GLU A 238 -45.99 -73.74 -5.76
CA GLU A 238 -46.88 -74.84 -6.14
C GLU A 238 -47.03 -74.93 -7.66
N MET A 239 -47.19 -73.79 -8.33
CA MET A 239 -47.21 -73.71 -9.80
C MET A 239 -45.88 -74.12 -10.44
N ALA A 240 -44.74 -73.83 -9.81
CA ALA A 240 -43.43 -74.27 -10.29
C ALA A 240 -43.23 -75.79 -10.13
N ARG A 241 -43.81 -76.40 -9.08
CA ARG A 241 -43.82 -77.86 -8.89
C ARG A 241 -44.72 -78.55 -9.92
N LEU A 242 -45.93 -78.03 -10.14
CA LEU A 242 -46.87 -78.54 -11.15
C LEU A 242 -46.33 -78.44 -12.58
N ARG A 243 -45.52 -77.41 -12.88
CA ARG A 243 -44.87 -77.23 -14.18
C ARG A 243 -43.52 -77.94 -14.31
N GLY A 244 -43.12 -78.74 -13.32
CA GLY A 244 -41.91 -79.56 -13.37
C GLY A 244 -40.59 -78.79 -13.26
N HIS A 245 -40.62 -77.51 -12.86
CA HIS A 245 -39.43 -76.66 -12.77
C HIS A 245 -38.64 -76.83 -11.45
N LYS A 246 -39.09 -77.72 -10.54
CA LYS A 246 -38.33 -78.15 -9.35
C LYS A 246 -38.54 -79.64 -9.08
N PRO A 247 -37.48 -80.41 -8.78
CA PRO A 247 -37.63 -81.78 -8.27
C PRO A 247 -38.24 -81.77 -6.86
N ALA A 248 -39.09 -82.75 -6.58
CA ALA A 248 -39.70 -82.94 -5.26
C ALA A 248 -38.63 -83.31 -4.23
N ALA A 249 -38.50 -82.50 -3.18
CA ALA A 249 -38.18 -83.01 -1.85
C ALA A 249 -39.50 -83.39 -1.16
#